data_AF-A0A2X3E637-F1
#
_entry.id   AF-A0A2X3E637-F1
#
_cell.length_a   1.000
_cell.length_b   1.000
_cell.length_c   1.000
_cell.angle_alpha   90.00
_cell.angle_beta   90.00
_cell.angle_gamma   90.00
#
_symmetry.space_group_name_H-M   'P 1'
#
loop_
_entity.id
_entity.type
_entity.pdbx_description
1 polymer ?
#
loop_
_entity_poly.entity_id
_entity_poly.type
_entity_poly.pdbx_seq_one_letter_code
_entity_poly.pdbx_strand_id
1 'polypeptide(L)' 'MSVMVITGGTAGAGKATALRFARAGYHVALIRPRRNGVAGDATGL' A
#
# COMPACT_ATOMS: atom_id res chain seq x y z
N MET A 1 -13.34 15.25 -0.30
CA MET A 1 -12.48 14.15 -0.78
C MET A 1 -11.41 13.92 0.27
N SER A 2 -11.34 12.72 0.87
CA SER A 2 -10.38 12.43 1.94
C SER A 2 -9.29 11.48 1.45
N VAL A 3 -8.03 11.83 1.71
CA VAL A 3 -6.85 11.07 1.28
C VAL A 3 -6.16 10.47 2.49
N MET A 4 -5.67 9.24 2.37
CA MET A 4 -4.90 8.57 3.41
C MET A 4 -3.63 7.95 2.85
N VAL A 5 -2.49 8.21 3.51
CA VAL A 5 -1.19 7.65 3.14
C VAL A 5 -0.81 6.56 4.14
N ILE A 6 -0.46 5.37 3.66
CA ILE A 6 -0.10 4.24 4.50
C ILE A 6 1.30 3.74 4.10
N THR A 7 2.23 3.80 5.04
CA THR A 7 3.53 3.13 4.91
C THR A 7 3.41 1.65 5.31
N GLY A 8 4.11 0.77 4.61
CA GLY A 8 3.98 -0.68 4.82
C GLY A 8 2.62 -1.26 4.42
N GLY A 9 1.82 -0.54 3.63
CA GLY A 9 0.43 -0.87 3.31
C GLY A 9 0.19 -2.11 2.43
N THR A 10 1.22 -2.90 2.17
CA THR A 10 1.18 -4.04 1.24
C THR A 10 1.07 -5.40 1.95
N ALA A 11 1.24 -5.44 3.27
CA ALA A 11 1.14 -6.67 4.06
C ALA A 11 0.60 -6.40 5.48
N GLY A 12 0.19 -7.47 6.18
CA GLY A 12 -0.23 -7.44 7.58
C GLY A 12 -1.28 -6.37 7.88
N ALA A 13 -1.09 -5.68 9.01
CA ALA A 13 -1.98 -4.63 9.46
C ALA A 13 -2.09 -3.47 8.45
N GLY A 14 -1.00 -3.08 7.79
CA GLY A 14 -1.00 -2.01 6.80
C GLY A 14 -1.97 -2.28 5.64
N LYS A 15 -1.99 -3.51 5.13
CA LYS A 15 -2.95 -3.95 4.09
C LYS A 15 -4.39 -3.96 4.60
N ALA A 16 -4.62 -4.47 5.81
CA ALA A 16 -5.96 -4.49 6.41
C ALA A 16 -6.52 -3.07 6.58
N THR A 17 -5.69 -2.14 7.05
CA THR A 17 -6.03 -0.72 7.18
C THR A 17 -6.32 -0.09 5.82
N ALA A 18 -5.49 -0.34 4.80
CA ALA A 18 -5.73 0.15 3.44
C ALA A 18 -7.11 -0.24 2.91
N LEU A 19 -7.46 -1.53 3.06
CA LEU A 19 -8.74 -2.06 2.61
C LEU A 19 -9.91 -1.46 3.39
N ARG A 20 -9.78 -1.28 4.71
CA ARG A 20 -10.83 -0.69 5.54
C ARG A 20 -11.19 0.72 5.08
N PHE A 21 -10.19 1.55 4.80
CA PHE A 21 -10.39 2.95 4.43
C PHE A 21 -10.73 3.14 2.96
N ALA A 22 -10.19 2.33 2.05
CA ALA A 22 -10.65 2.31 0.66
C ALA A 22 -12.16 2.00 0.58
N ARG A 23 -12.64 1.01 1.36
CA ARG A 23 -14.08 0.68 1.46
C ARG A 23 -14.92 1.79 2.10
N ALA A 24 -14.30 2.67 2.87
CA ALA A 24 -14.96 3.83 3.47
C ALA A 24 -14.94 5.08 2.56
N GLY A 25 -14.46 4.96 1.31
CA GLY A 25 -14.46 6.04 0.33
C GLY A 25 -13.21 6.93 0.34
N TYR A 26 -12.13 6.50 1.00
CA TYR A 26 -10.87 7.25 1.01
C TYR A 26 -10.05 6.91 -0.23
N HIS A 27 -9.34 7.91 -0.74
CA HIS A 27 -8.24 7.69 -1.69
C HIS A 27 -6.99 7.29 -0.92
N VAL A 28 -6.60 6.03 -1.05
CA VAL A 28 -5.49 5.45 -0.28
C VAL A 28 -4.24 5.37 -1.14
N ALA A 29 -3.14 5.99 -0.68
CA ALA A 29 -1.81 5.84 -1.26
C ALA A 29 -0.97 4.91 -0.37
N LEU A 30 -0.33 3.91 -0.99
CA LEU A 30 0.52 2.94 -0.29
C LEU A 30 1.99 3.22 -0.58
N ILE A 31 2.82 3.23 0.45
CA ILE A 31 4.27 3.43 0.33
C ILE A 31 4.98 2.23 0.95
N ARG A 32 5.94 1.65 0.23
CA ARG A 32 6.84 0.61 0.75
C ARG A 32 8.27 0.95 0.33
N PRO A 33 9.28 0.74 1.20
CA PRO A 33 10.66 0.73 0.76
C PRO A 33 10.88 -0.25 -0.39
N ARG A 34 11.59 0.19 -1.42
CA ARG A 34 12.08 -0.70 -2.46
C ARG A 34 13.03 -1.70 -1.82
N ARG A 35 12.73 -3.00 -1.94
CA ARG A 35 13.66 -4.03 -1.50
C ARG A 35 14.66 -4.26 -2.62
N ASN A 36 15.93 -3.89 -2.42
CA ASN A 36 17.01 -4.31 -3.31
C ASN A 36 17.30 -5.79 -3.04
N GLY A 37 16.60 -6.65 -3.76
CA GLY A 37 17.00 -8.01 -4.06
C GLY A 37 16.96 -8.17 -5.58
N VAL A 38 17.75 -9.09 -6.13
CA VAL A 38 17.67 -9.48 -7.55
C VAL A 38 16.27 -10.04 -7.84
N ALA A 39 15.33 -9.17 -8.16
CA ALA A 39 13.97 -9.53 -8.51
C ALA A 39 13.93 -9.69 -10.02
N GLY A 40 14.03 -10.95 -10.47
CA GLY A 40 13.19 -11.36 -11.60
C GLY A 40 11.73 -11.14 -11.24
N ASP A 41 10.93 -10.88 -12.27
CA ASP A 41 9.47 -10.75 -12.34
C ASP A 41 8.70 -9.56 -11.71
N ALA A 42 8.12 -8.82 -12.67
CA ALA A 42 6.83 -8.13 -12.72
C ALA A 42 6.46 -7.02 -11.70
N THR A 43 6.29 -5.83 -12.29
CA THR A 43 5.43 -4.71 -11.85
C THR A 43 5.86 -4.00 -10.57
N GLY A 44 6.89 -3.17 -10.72
CA GLY A 44 7.17 -2.05 -9.83
C GLY A 44 6.17 -0.91 -10.07
N LEU A 45 5.04 -0.99 -9.36
CA LEU A 45 4.26 0.18 -8.92
C LEU A 45 4.45 0.34 -7.41
#